data_AF-A0A953VXH9-F1
#
_entry.id   AF-A0A953VXH9-F1
#
_cell.length_a   1.000
_cell.length_b   1.000
_cell.length_c   1.000
_cell.angle_alpha   90.00
_cell.angle_beta   90.00
_cell.angle_gamma   90.00
#
_symmetry.space_group_name_H-M   'P 1'
#
loop_
_entity.id
_entity.type
_entity.pdbx_description
1 polymer ?
#
loop_
_entity_poly.entity_id
_entity_poly.type
_entity_poly.pdbx_seq_one_letter_code
_entity_poly.pdbx_strand_id
1 'polypeptide(L)'
;MKRSSLALLAALPVLAACVVPAPYVSAYNGASVNITLPVGGAVGSAYTLATQTCQRGGKGTSELASSKVLPNYGGTEFLFLCLD
;
A
#
# COMPACT_ATOMS: atom_id res chain seq x y z
N MET A 1 45.74 19.80 23.11
CA MET A 1 44.63 20.15 22.18
C MET A 1 44.31 18.91 21.32
N LYS A 2 43.27 18.13 21.65
CA LYS A 2 42.80 16.99 20.84
C LYS A 2 41.30 16.81 21.04
N ARG A 3 40.51 17.49 20.22
CA ARG A 3 39.06 17.28 20.05
C ARG A 3 38.72 17.75 18.65
N SER A 4 38.55 16.85 17.70
CA SER A 4 37.81 17.06 16.44
C SER A 4 37.94 15.83 15.55
N SER A 5 37.22 14.76 15.88
CA SER A 5 37.02 13.64 14.94
C SER A 5 35.64 12.98 15.04
N LEU A 6 34.73 13.48 15.88
CA LEU A 6 33.42 12.87 16.10
C LEU A 6 32.28 13.39 15.21
N ALA A 7 32.53 14.37 14.34
CA ALA A 7 31.44 15.00 13.58
C ALA A 7 30.96 14.20 12.35
N LEU A 8 31.72 13.21 11.87
CA LEU A 8 31.42 12.54 10.60
C LEU A 8 30.49 11.30 10.72
N LEU A 9 30.31 10.75 11.92
CA LEU A 9 29.48 9.55 12.14
C LEU A 9 27.98 9.83 12.33
N ALA A 10 27.59 11.10 12.48
CA ALA A 10 26.20 11.49 12.73
C ALA A 10 25.35 11.67 11.46
N ALA A 11 25.95 11.62 10.27
CA ALA A 11 25.26 11.91 9.00
C ALA A 11 24.68 10.67 8.28
N LEU A 12 25.02 9.45 8.70
CA LEU A 12 24.55 8.22 8.04
C LEU A 12 23.08 7.79 8.30
N PRO A 13 22.38 8.13 9.40
CA PRO A 13 21.05 7.57 9.62
C PRO A 13 19.94 8.20 8.74
N VAL A 14 20.22 9.30 8.04
CA VAL A 14 19.20 10.01 7.25
C VAL A 14 18.87 9.31 5.92
N LEU A 15 19.79 8.49 5.36
CA LEU A 15 19.53 7.74 4.11
C LEU A 15 18.73 6.45 4.31
N ALA A 16 18.44 6.03 5.55
CA ALA A 16 17.75 4.77 5.83
C ALA A 16 16.21 4.87 5.80
N ALA A 17 15.63 6.05 5.60
CA ALA A 17 14.18 6.23 5.55
C ALA A 17 13.61 5.91 4.16
N CYS A 18 13.69 4.64 3.73
CA CYS A 18 12.95 4.16 2.57
C CYS A 18 11.48 3.95 2.97
N VAL A 19 10.61 4.91 2.67
CA VAL A 19 9.17 4.78 2.90
C VAL A 19 8.56 4.00 1.74
N VAL A 20 8.16 2.75 2.01
CA VAL A 20 7.38 1.96 1.05
C VAL A 20 5.97 2.56 0.97
N PRO A 21 5.48 2.96 -0.21
CA PRO A 21 4.16 3.56 -0.32
C PRO A 21 3.05 2.55 0.00
N ALA A 22 2.07 2.97 0.80
CA ALA A 22 0.94 2.13 1.19
C ALA A 22 -0.12 2.02 0.08
N PRO A 23 -0.90 0.92 0.03
CA PRO A 23 -2.05 0.83 -0.86
C PRO A 23 -3.16 1.82 -0.45
N TYR A 24 -4.01 2.19 -1.40
CA TYR A 24 -5.17 3.05 -1.16
C TYR A 24 -6.40 2.62 -1.96
N VAL A 25 -7.58 2.97 -1.46
CA VAL A 25 -8.86 2.74 -2.16
C VAL A 25 -9.01 3.76 -3.28
N SER A 26 -9.03 3.31 -4.54
CA SER A 26 -9.26 4.17 -5.70
C SER A 26 -10.74 4.30 -6.06
N ALA A 27 -11.56 3.28 -5.76
CA ALA A 27 -13.01 3.32 -5.93
C ALA A 27 -13.72 2.32 -5.01
N TYR A 28 -14.96 2.63 -4.61
CA TYR A 28 -15.83 1.73 -3.86
C TYR A 28 -17.30 2.00 -4.21
N ASN A 29 -18.09 0.95 -4.43
CA ASN A 29 -19.51 1.07 -4.83
C ASN A 29 -20.48 0.23 -3.98
N GLY A 30 -20.03 -0.34 -2.85
CA GLY A 30 -20.85 -1.25 -2.04
C GLY A 30 -20.65 -2.73 -2.34
N ALA A 31 -20.56 -3.09 -3.62
CA ALA A 31 -20.41 -4.48 -4.08
C ALA A 31 -18.97 -4.84 -4.47
N SER A 32 -18.13 -3.86 -4.76
CA SER A 32 -16.73 -4.04 -5.12
C SER A 32 -15.88 -2.86 -4.67
N VAL A 33 -14.58 -3.11 -4.52
CA VAL A 33 -13.57 -2.10 -4.19
C VAL A 33 -12.36 -2.22 -5.11
N ASN A 34 -11.88 -1.08 -5.61
CA ASN A 34 -10.62 -0.98 -6.33
C ASN A 34 -9.53 -0.52 -5.36
N ILE A 35 -8.43 -1.26 -5.27
CA ILE A 35 -7.27 -0.94 -4.45
C ILE A 35 -6.07 -0.73 -5.38
N THR A 36 -5.47 0.45 -5.30
CA THR A 36 -4.20 0.71 -6.00
C THR A 36 -3.04 0.42 -5.05
N LEU A 37 -2.14 -0.46 -5.49
CA LEU A 37 -0.90 -0.80 -4.84
C LEU A 37 0.25 -0.13 -5.59
N PRO A 38 0.96 0.83 -4.98
CA PRO A 38 2.15 1.42 -5.59
C PRO A 38 3.28 0.41 -5.74
N VAL A 39 4.22 0.69 -6.65
CA VAL A 39 5.45 -0.11 -6.81
C VAL A 39 6.20 -0.21 -5.47
N GLY A 40 6.64 -1.43 -5.16
CA GLY A 40 7.28 -1.76 -3.89
C GLY A 40 6.31 -2.10 -2.75
N GLY A 41 5.01 -1.85 -2.92
CA GLY A 41 3.99 -2.22 -1.95
C GLY A 41 3.82 -3.74 -1.82
N ALA A 42 3.53 -4.21 -0.61
CA ALA A 42 3.27 -5.63 -0.37
C ALA A 42 1.86 -6.01 -0.82
N VAL A 43 1.72 -7.02 -1.68
CA VAL A 43 0.41 -7.47 -2.21
C VAL A 43 -0.59 -7.77 -1.09
N GLY A 44 -0.15 -8.40 0.00
CA GLY A 44 -1.01 -8.71 1.15
C GLY A 44 -1.68 -7.47 1.78
N SER A 45 -1.04 -6.30 1.72
CA SER A 45 -1.63 -5.05 2.22
C SER A 45 -2.86 -4.61 1.41
N ALA A 46 -2.91 -4.94 0.11
CA ALA A 46 -4.09 -4.68 -0.71
C ALA A 46 -5.27 -5.57 -0.32
N TYR A 47 -5.03 -6.85 -0.03
CA TYR A 47 -6.05 -7.77 0.48
C TYR A 47 -6.60 -7.30 1.83
N THR A 48 -5.73 -6.94 2.77
CA THR A 48 -6.15 -6.43 4.08
C THR A 48 -7.01 -5.17 3.93
N LEU A 49 -6.59 -4.23 3.09
CA LEU A 49 -7.36 -3.00 2.86
C LEU A 49 -8.71 -3.27 2.18
N ALA A 50 -8.75 -4.21 1.22
CA ALA A 50 -9.99 -4.62 0.58
C ALA A 50 -10.97 -5.24 1.59
N THR A 51 -10.51 -6.19 2.40
CA THR A 51 -11.33 -6.84 3.44
C THR A 51 -11.89 -5.80 4.42
N GLN A 52 -11.05 -4.90 4.93
CA GLN A 52 -11.49 -3.83 5.84
C GLN A 52 -12.52 -2.91 5.20
N THR A 53 -12.34 -2.57 3.92
CA THR A 53 -13.27 -1.70 3.18
C THR A 53 -14.62 -2.39 2.98
N CYS A 54 -14.63 -3.65 2.55
CA CYS A 54 -15.86 -4.43 2.39
C CYS A 54 -16.60 -4.63 3.72
N GLN A 55 -15.88 -4.94 4.81
CA GLN A 55 -16.46 -5.09 6.15
C GLN A 55 -17.07 -3.80 6.68
N ARG A 56 -16.46 -2.65 6.42
CA ARG A 56 -17.05 -1.34 6.75
C ARG A 56 -18.37 -1.10 6.00
N GLY A 57 -18.51 -1.69 4.82
CA GLY A 57 -19.74 -1.71 4.03
C GLY A 57 -20.76 -2.78 4.42
N GLY A 58 -20.49 -3.56 5.47
CA GLY A 58 -21.37 -4.63 5.93
C GLY A 58 -21.22 -5.97 5.21
N LYS A 59 -20.14 -6.17 4.45
CA LYS A 59 -19.85 -7.43 3.72
C LYS A 59 -18.89 -8.31 4.51
N GLY A 60 -19.10 -9.62 4.52
CA GLY A 60 -18.32 -10.57 5.34
C GLY A 60 -16.90 -10.79 4.81
N THR A 61 -16.74 -10.82 3.48
CA THR A 61 -15.46 -11.17 2.85
C THR A 61 -15.15 -10.30 1.62
N SER A 62 -13.90 -10.37 1.17
CA SER A 62 -13.43 -9.76 -0.08
C SER A 62 -12.72 -10.80 -0.93
N GLU A 63 -13.08 -10.94 -2.20
CA GLU A 63 -12.45 -11.87 -3.15
C GLU A 63 -11.80 -11.12 -4.32
N LEU A 64 -10.58 -11.49 -4.69
CA LEU A 64 -9.89 -10.86 -5.82
C LEU A 64 -10.56 -11.28 -7.14
N ALA A 65 -11.12 -10.32 -7.88
CA ALA A 65 -11.70 -10.56 -9.20
C ALA A 65 -10.72 -10.29 -10.35
N SER A 66 -9.91 -9.24 -10.26
CA SER A 66 -8.93 -8.93 -11.30
C SER A 66 -7.82 -8.03 -10.81
N SER A 67 -6.73 -7.98 -11.58
CA SER A 67 -5.66 -7.02 -11.39
C SER A 67 -5.19 -6.47 -12.73
N LYS A 68 -4.75 -5.21 -12.74
CA LYS A 68 -4.14 -4.57 -13.91
C LYS A 68 -2.98 -3.67 -13.50
N VAL A 69 -1.93 -3.66 -14.30
CA VAL A 69 -0.80 -2.74 -14.12
C VAL A 69 -1.22 -1.34 -14.60
N LEU A 70 -0.84 -0.31 -13.86
CA LEU A 70 -1.04 1.09 -14.20
C LEU A 70 0.25 1.66 -14.82
N PRO A 71 0.38 1.69 -16.16
CA PRO A 71 1.64 2.02 -16.83
C PRO A 71 2.12 3.46 -16.55
N ASN A 72 1.20 4.40 -16.33
CA ASN A 72 1.54 5.81 -16.11
C ASN A 72 1.83 6.15 -14.64
N TYR A 73 1.46 5.27 -13.70
CA TYR A 73 1.48 5.56 -12.26
C TYR A 73 2.36 4.61 -11.45
N GLY A 74 3.03 3.65 -12.11
CA GLY A 74 3.97 2.75 -11.45
C GLY A 74 3.31 1.97 -10.31
N GLY A 75 2.21 1.28 -10.59
CA GLY A 75 1.49 0.49 -9.59
C GLY A 75 0.58 -0.56 -10.21
N THR A 76 -0.10 -1.32 -9.37
CA THR A 76 -1.10 -2.32 -9.76
C THR A 76 -2.42 -1.97 -9.13
N GLU A 77 -3.48 -1.88 -9.93
CA GLU A 77 -4.85 -1.80 -9.42
C GLU A 77 -5.43 -3.21 -9.30
N PHE A 78 -6.02 -3.51 -8.15
CA PHE A 78 -6.74 -4.74 -7.86
C PHE A 78 -8.22 -4.43 -7.70
N LEU A 79 -9.09 -5.23 -8.32
CA LEU A 79 -10.51 -5.22 -8.10
C LEU A 79 -10.88 -6.38 -7.16
N PHE A 80 -11.53 -6.06 -6.06
CA PHE A 80 -12.09 -7.04 -5.14
C PHE A 80 -13.61 -6.98 -5.14
N LEU A 81 -14.27 -8.13 -5.12
CA LEU A 81 -15.71 -8.25 -4.87
C LEU A 81 -15.94 -8.30 -3.36
N CYS A 82 -16.93 -7.55 -2.88
CA CYS A 82 -17.36 -7.59 -1.50
C CYS A 82 -18.55 -8.56 -1.39
N LEU A 83 -18.33 -9.68 -0.72
CA LEU A 83 -19.29 -10.77 -0.60
C LEU A 83 -19.81 -10.85 0.83
N ASP A 84 -21.06 -11.31 1.00
CA ASP A 84 -21.67 -11.54 2.32
C ASP A 84 -21.06 -12.77 3.01
#